data_AF-A0A8K0ABQ4-F1
#
_entry.id   AF-A0A8K0ABQ4-F1
#
_cell.length_a   1.000
_cell.length_b   1.000
_cell.length_c   1.000
_cell.angle_alpha   90.00
_cell.angle_beta   90.00
_cell.angle_gamma   90.00
#
_symmetry.space_group_name_H-M   'P 1'
#
loop_
_entity.id
_entity.type
_entity.pdbx_description
1 polymer ?
#
loop_
_entity_poly.entity_id
_entity_poly.type
_entity_poly.pdbx_seq_one_letter_code
_entity_poly.pdbx_strand_id
1 'polypeptide(L)'
;MADYARLMTGLLTHLDCKSPDVCPIIAFGGSYGGMLSAYMRFKYPNLVTGALAASAPIYLVAGLTEGHQFFQDVTEDFRKSDARCPLKVQSAFVEMERLAAEGQQGLKEISDRFQLCSPLKDMKDLSHLYGWVRNSFTTLAMLDYPYRTAFEAKLPANPVNVACGLILNSSDLLKGLSQAAGLAYNGTDGTLTCFDIFNEFVACADPTGCGLGDDSTAWDYQACTEVSLLESTNNVTDMFPPDNYTAEVREEYCQAKYGVTPRPGWMGVQLWGKNILSSSNIIFSNGDLDPWRRGGVLTNLSSSLVAITIEGGAHHLDLRATNPADPPSVTRARQQEEALIGQWISQATNRVWEVPSN
;
A
#
# COMPACT_ATOMS: atom_id res chain seq x y z
N MET A 1 -12.55 14.26 -4.48
CA MET A 1 -11.99 15.57 -4.01
C MET A 1 -13.03 16.67 -3.94
N ALA A 2 -13.75 16.98 -5.03
CA ALA A 2 -14.78 18.04 -5.01
C ALA A 2 -15.88 17.80 -3.95
N ASP A 3 -16.24 16.54 -3.70
CA ASP A 3 -17.19 16.18 -2.64
C ASP A 3 -16.68 16.59 -1.26
N TYR A 4 -15.41 16.35 -0.94
CA TYR A 4 -14.80 16.80 0.31
C TYR A 4 -14.80 18.33 0.41
N ALA A 5 -14.47 19.04 -0.67
CA ALA A 5 -14.53 20.51 -0.69
C ALA A 5 -15.95 21.02 -0.39
N ARG A 6 -16.96 20.43 -1.02
CA ARG A 6 -18.38 20.76 -0.79
C ARG A 6 -18.81 20.46 0.65
N LEU A 7 -18.46 19.28 1.16
CA LEU A 7 -18.75 18.88 2.53
C LEU A 7 -18.12 19.86 3.53
N MET A 8 -16.84 20.20 3.39
CA MET A 8 -16.15 21.15 4.26
C MET A 8 -16.84 22.52 4.25
N THR A 9 -17.21 23.05 3.09
CA THR A 9 -17.95 24.32 3.02
C THR A 9 -19.32 24.26 3.70
N GLY A 10 -20.02 23.13 3.57
CA GLY A 10 -21.29 22.90 4.25
C GLY A 10 -21.15 22.82 5.77
N LEU A 11 -20.12 22.11 6.26
CA LEU A 11 -19.83 21.98 7.68
C LEU A 11 -19.42 23.32 8.31
N LEU A 12 -18.56 24.10 7.65
CA LEU A 12 -18.19 25.44 8.12
C LEU A 12 -19.42 26.34 8.28
N THR A 13 -20.34 26.30 7.32
CA THR A 13 -21.60 27.04 7.39
C THR A 13 -22.48 26.55 8.53
N HIS A 14 -22.63 25.23 8.68
CA HIS A 14 -23.49 24.63 9.71
C HIS A 14 -22.98 24.89 11.13
N LEU A 15 -21.67 24.95 11.32
CA LEU A 15 -21.02 25.18 12.62
C LEU A 15 -20.79 26.66 12.95
N ASP A 16 -21.32 27.60 12.15
CA ASP A 16 -21.07 29.05 12.23
C ASP A 16 -19.58 29.43 12.23
N CYS A 17 -18.76 28.63 11.55
CA CYS A 17 -17.35 28.89 11.30
C CYS A 17 -17.21 29.80 10.07
N LYS A 18 -17.16 31.12 10.29
CA LYS A 18 -17.26 32.14 9.24
C LYS A 18 -16.05 32.24 8.29
N SER A 19 -14.90 31.65 8.63
CA SER A 19 -13.72 31.56 7.76
C SER A 19 -12.80 30.41 8.19
N PRO A 20 -12.04 29.77 7.26
CA PRO A 20 -10.90 28.91 7.58
C PRO A 20 -9.84 29.58 8.46
N ASP A 21 -9.80 30.92 8.50
CA ASP A 21 -8.91 31.68 9.38
C ASP A 21 -9.37 31.64 10.85
N VAL A 22 -10.63 31.29 11.11
CA VAL A 22 -11.16 31.06 12.47
C VAL A 22 -11.23 29.57 12.79
N CYS A 23 -11.51 28.73 11.79
CA CYS A 23 -11.63 27.28 11.91
C CYS A 23 -10.69 26.58 10.91
N PRO A 24 -9.38 26.46 11.21
CA PRO A 24 -8.43 25.82 10.31
C PRO A 24 -8.76 24.34 10.12
N ILE A 25 -8.68 23.85 8.88
CA ILE A 25 -8.96 22.46 8.53
C ILE A 25 -7.66 21.74 8.22
N ILE A 26 -7.43 20.61 8.87
CA ILE A 26 -6.28 19.74 8.60
C ILE A 26 -6.80 18.44 7.98
N ALA A 27 -6.26 18.08 6.81
CA ALA A 27 -6.59 16.82 6.14
C ALA A 27 -5.66 15.71 6.62
N PHE A 28 -6.23 14.53 6.92
CA PHE A 28 -5.49 13.34 7.33
C PHE A 28 -5.85 12.18 6.42
N GLY A 29 -4.86 11.38 6.05
CA GLY A 29 -5.11 10.12 5.37
C GLY A 29 -3.87 9.26 5.23
N GLY A 30 -4.08 7.95 5.19
CA GLY A 30 -3.08 6.93 4.88
C GLY A 30 -3.26 6.42 3.45
N SER A 31 -2.18 5.98 2.80
CA SER A 31 -2.25 5.34 1.48
C SER A 31 -2.88 6.26 0.41
N TYR A 32 -3.83 5.76 -0.39
CA TYR A 32 -4.65 6.57 -1.29
C TYR A 32 -5.37 7.73 -0.57
N GLY A 33 -5.80 7.55 0.68
CA GLY A 33 -6.33 8.64 1.51
C GLY A 33 -5.29 9.71 1.83
N GLY A 34 -4.02 9.33 2.00
CA GLY A 34 -2.90 10.25 2.17
C GLY A 34 -2.60 11.04 0.89
N MET A 35 -2.68 10.37 -0.27
CA MET A 35 -2.62 11.05 -1.57
C MET A 35 -3.74 12.09 -1.68
N LEU A 36 -4.99 11.71 -1.39
CA LEU A 36 -6.13 12.62 -1.37
C LEU A 36 -5.91 13.79 -0.41
N SER A 37 -5.33 13.57 0.77
CA SER A 37 -5.03 14.63 1.73
C SER A 37 -4.03 15.64 1.18
N ALA A 38 -2.92 15.18 0.58
CA ALA A 38 -1.97 16.04 -0.12
C ALA A 38 -2.65 16.80 -1.28
N TYR A 39 -3.44 16.10 -2.10
CA TYR A 39 -4.11 16.68 -3.27
C TYR A 39 -5.19 17.71 -2.88
N MET A 40 -5.88 17.52 -1.76
CA MET A 40 -6.80 18.51 -1.22
C MET A 40 -6.05 19.79 -0.82
N ARG A 41 -4.86 19.67 -0.22
CA ARG A 41 -4.01 20.83 0.07
C ARG A 41 -3.47 21.50 -1.21
N PHE A 42 -3.15 20.73 -2.23
CA PHE A 42 -2.74 21.25 -3.56
C PHE A 42 -3.86 22.07 -4.22
N LYS A 43 -5.07 21.51 -4.30
CA LYS A 43 -6.16 22.05 -5.11
C LYS A 43 -7.06 23.03 -4.37
N TYR A 44 -7.17 22.89 -3.06
CA TYR A 44 -8.03 23.71 -2.21
C TYR A 44 -7.25 24.29 -1.02
N PRO A 45 -6.12 24.98 -1.24
CA PRO A 45 -5.35 25.59 -0.15
C PRO A 45 -6.10 26.73 0.55
N ASN A 46 -7.20 27.21 -0.05
CA ASN A 46 -8.15 28.14 0.54
C ASN A 46 -9.13 27.48 1.52
N LEU A 47 -9.22 26.15 1.56
CA LEU A 47 -10.07 25.40 2.50
C LEU A 47 -9.25 24.62 3.52
N VAL A 48 -8.22 23.90 3.06
CA VAL A 48 -7.41 22.98 3.88
C VAL A 48 -6.14 23.68 4.29
N THR A 49 -5.96 24.00 5.57
CA THR A 49 -4.80 24.71 6.13
C THR A 49 -3.50 23.92 6.05
N GLY A 50 -3.57 22.60 6.18
CA GLY A 50 -2.43 21.69 6.06
C GLY A 50 -2.88 20.24 5.92
N ALA A 51 -1.95 19.34 5.61
CA ALA A 51 -2.25 17.92 5.44
C ALA A 51 -1.16 17.01 6.04
N LEU A 52 -1.60 15.90 6.64
CA LEU A 52 -0.78 14.73 6.92
C LEU A 52 -1.09 13.67 5.86
N ALA A 53 -0.13 13.44 4.96
CA ALA A 53 -0.19 12.48 3.89
C ALA A 53 0.69 11.27 4.24
N ALA A 54 0.14 10.36 5.04
CA ALA A 54 0.89 9.21 5.55
C ALA A 54 0.97 8.08 4.53
N SER A 55 2.17 7.60 4.27
CA SER A 55 2.48 6.52 3.32
C SER A 55 1.78 6.71 1.97
N ALA A 56 1.89 7.94 1.43
CA ALA A 56 1.18 8.38 0.23
C ALA A 56 2.08 8.27 -1.02
N PRO A 57 1.90 7.27 -1.90
CA PRO A 57 2.79 7.02 -3.03
C PRO A 57 2.49 7.93 -4.25
N ILE A 58 2.47 9.24 -4.02
CA ILE A 58 2.03 10.25 -5.02
C ILE A 58 2.86 10.27 -6.32
N TYR A 59 4.09 9.75 -6.30
CA TYR A 59 4.93 9.66 -7.49
C TYR A 59 4.70 8.36 -8.25
N LEU A 60 4.54 7.23 -7.55
CA LEU A 60 4.28 5.94 -8.17
C LEU A 60 2.96 5.97 -8.96
N VAL A 61 1.88 6.40 -8.30
CA VAL A 61 0.53 6.49 -8.92
C VAL A 61 0.46 7.49 -10.08
N ALA A 62 1.43 8.41 -10.18
CA ALA A 62 1.58 9.34 -11.29
C ALA A 62 2.43 8.77 -12.45
N GLY A 63 2.94 7.54 -12.32
CA GLY A 63 3.81 6.88 -13.28
C GLY A 63 5.25 7.43 -13.28
N LEU A 64 5.76 7.89 -12.13
CA LEU A 64 7.06 8.56 -12.01
C LEU A 64 8.11 7.74 -11.23
N THR A 65 7.87 6.44 -11.05
CA THR A 65 8.78 5.44 -10.46
C THR A 65 9.22 4.40 -11.49
N GLU A 66 10.21 3.59 -11.12
CA GLU A 66 10.61 2.41 -11.88
C GLU A 66 9.64 1.25 -11.59
N GLY A 67 9.19 0.52 -12.61
CA GLY A 67 8.11 -0.49 -12.49
C GLY A 67 8.48 -1.83 -11.83
N HIS A 68 9.52 -1.87 -11.01
CA HIS A 68 9.93 -3.05 -10.22
C HIS A 68 10.18 -2.71 -8.74
N GLN A 69 10.01 -1.44 -8.39
CA GLN A 69 10.46 -0.90 -7.13
C GLN A 69 9.71 -1.51 -5.95
N PHE A 70 8.39 -1.68 -6.12
CA PHE A 70 7.52 -2.14 -5.06
C PHE A 70 7.86 -3.55 -4.59
N PHE A 71 7.95 -4.51 -5.51
CA PHE A 71 8.24 -5.91 -5.16
C PHE A 71 9.71 -6.14 -4.75
N GLN A 72 10.62 -5.27 -5.18
CA GLN A 72 11.97 -5.23 -4.64
C GLN A 72 11.95 -4.86 -3.14
N ASP A 73 11.14 -3.88 -2.74
CA ASP A 73 11.02 -3.49 -1.33
C ASP A 73 10.35 -4.59 -0.50
N VAL A 74 9.27 -5.21 -1.01
CA VAL A 74 8.69 -6.41 -0.37
C VAL A 74 9.76 -7.48 -0.14
N THR A 75 10.60 -7.74 -1.14
CA THR A 75 11.69 -8.72 -1.01
C THR A 75 12.72 -8.30 0.05
N GLU A 76 13.01 -7.01 0.16
CA GLU A 76 13.95 -6.47 1.13
C GLU A 76 13.44 -6.57 2.57
N ASP A 77 12.14 -6.37 2.81
CA ASP A 77 11.58 -6.51 4.16
C ASP A 77 11.72 -7.95 4.67
N PHE A 78 11.43 -8.94 3.83
CA PHE A 78 11.66 -10.34 4.15
C PHE A 78 13.15 -10.66 4.31
N ARG A 79 14.05 -10.01 3.55
CA ARG A 79 15.51 -10.15 3.69
C ARG A 79 16.02 -9.57 5.02
N LYS A 80 15.49 -8.43 5.45
CA LYS A 80 15.82 -7.80 6.74
C LYS A 80 15.39 -8.67 7.92
N SER A 81 14.26 -9.37 7.80
CA SER A 81 13.85 -10.36 8.80
C SER A 81 14.82 -11.55 8.88
N ASP A 82 15.15 -12.18 7.76
CA ASP A 82 16.18 -13.22 7.66
C ASP A 82 16.68 -13.33 6.20
N ALA A 83 17.98 -13.16 5.98
CA ALA A 83 18.56 -13.14 4.64
C ALA A 83 18.33 -14.44 3.83
N ARG A 84 18.02 -15.56 4.48
CA ARG A 84 17.72 -16.85 3.83
C ARG A 84 16.27 -16.96 3.39
N CYS A 85 15.38 -16.14 3.93
CA CYS A 85 13.94 -16.24 3.71
C CYS A 85 13.56 -16.00 2.24
N PRO A 86 13.98 -14.90 1.58
CA PRO A 86 13.75 -14.72 0.14
C PRO A 86 14.33 -15.84 -0.74
N LEU A 87 15.50 -16.38 -0.37
CA LEU A 87 16.14 -17.47 -1.12
C LEU A 87 15.31 -18.76 -1.05
N LYS A 88 14.67 -19.04 0.09
CA LYS A 88 13.76 -20.18 0.25
C LYS A 88 12.45 -19.96 -0.50
N VAL A 89 11.93 -18.74 -0.53
CA VAL A 89 10.76 -18.38 -1.36
C VAL A 89 11.05 -18.65 -2.84
N GLN A 90 12.18 -18.16 -3.36
CA GLN A 90 12.61 -18.44 -4.74
C GLN A 90 12.77 -19.95 -4.99
N SER A 91 13.40 -20.67 -4.06
CA SER A 91 13.56 -22.13 -4.17
C SER A 91 12.22 -22.86 -4.22
N ALA A 92 11.20 -22.35 -3.52
CA ALA A 92 9.86 -22.93 -3.51
C ALA A 92 9.18 -22.75 -4.87
N PHE A 93 9.30 -21.57 -5.48
CA PHE A 93 8.80 -21.34 -6.84
C PHE A 93 9.50 -22.21 -7.89
N VAL A 94 10.82 -22.38 -7.80
CA VAL A 94 11.58 -23.31 -8.67
C VAL A 94 11.09 -24.75 -8.52
N GLU A 95 10.81 -25.20 -7.31
CA GLU A 95 10.26 -26.54 -7.07
C GLU A 95 8.83 -26.68 -7.63
N MET A 96 8.01 -25.63 -7.54
CA MET A 96 6.69 -25.62 -8.17
C MET A 96 6.78 -25.71 -9.70
N GLU A 97 7.72 -25.01 -10.35
CA GLU A 97 7.96 -25.12 -11.79
C GLU A 97 8.43 -26.53 -12.17
N ARG A 98 9.33 -27.13 -11.38
CA ARG A 98 9.82 -28.50 -11.58
C ARG A 98 8.67 -29.51 -11.52
N LEU A 99 7.81 -29.40 -10.51
CA LEU A 99 6.62 -30.26 -10.38
C LEU A 99 5.64 -30.02 -11.53
N ALA A 100 5.36 -28.77 -11.89
CA ALA A 100 4.44 -28.47 -12.98
C ALA A 100 4.87 -29.09 -14.33
N ALA A 101 6.19 -29.23 -14.56
CA ALA A 101 6.73 -29.92 -15.74
C ALA A 101 6.38 -31.43 -15.80
N GLU A 102 5.98 -32.04 -14.68
CA GLU A 102 5.48 -33.42 -14.61
C GLU A 102 3.99 -33.53 -15.02
N GLY A 103 3.35 -32.42 -15.39
CA GLY A 103 1.96 -32.37 -15.83
C GLY A 103 0.96 -32.48 -14.68
N GLN A 104 -0.16 -33.17 -14.91
CA GLN A 104 -1.28 -33.23 -13.96
C GLN A 104 -0.91 -33.82 -12.60
N GLN A 105 0.06 -34.75 -12.57
CA GLN A 105 0.53 -35.33 -11.31
C GLN A 105 1.26 -34.29 -10.45
N GLY A 106 2.14 -33.50 -11.05
CA GLY A 106 2.85 -32.46 -10.31
C GLY A 106 1.96 -31.28 -9.92
N LEU A 107 1.01 -30.88 -10.76
CA LEU A 107 -0.02 -29.89 -10.39
C LEU A 107 -0.85 -30.36 -9.19
N LYS A 108 -1.22 -31.65 -9.16
CA LYS A 108 -1.88 -32.25 -8.00
C LYS A 108 -0.99 -32.24 -6.76
N GLU A 109 0.30 -32.57 -6.89
CA GLU A 109 1.24 -32.52 -5.75
C GLU A 109 1.37 -31.11 -5.19
N ILE A 110 1.49 -30.09 -6.04
CA ILE A 110 1.50 -28.68 -5.62
C ILE A 110 0.21 -28.38 -4.84
N SER A 111 -0.95 -28.77 -5.40
CA SER A 111 -2.25 -28.53 -4.78
C SER A 111 -2.37 -29.15 -3.39
N ASP A 112 -1.92 -30.41 -3.25
CA ASP A 112 -1.96 -31.14 -1.98
C ASP A 112 -1.01 -30.52 -0.94
N ARG A 113 0.21 -30.12 -1.35
CA ARG A 113 1.21 -29.48 -0.47
C ARG A 113 0.82 -28.05 -0.09
N PHE A 114 0.08 -27.35 -0.95
CA PHE A 114 -0.50 -26.05 -0.64
C PHE A 114 -1.82 -26.11 0.12
N GLN A 115 -2.41 -27.30 0.31
CA GLN A 115 -3.73 -27.46 0.94
C GLN A 115 -4.82 -26.68 0.20
N LEU A 116 -4.82 -26.71 -1.14
CA LEU A 116 -5.83 -26.03 -1.93
C LEU A 116 -7.19 -26.72 -1.83
N CYS A 117 -8.28 -25.94 -1.82
CA CYS A 117 -9.63 -26.49 -1.80
C CYS A 117 -9.99 -27.21 -3.11
N SER A 118 -9.36 -26.83 -4.22
CA SER A 118 -9.50 -27.47 -5.53
C SER A 118 -8.13 -27.66 -6.18
N PRO A 119 -7.88 -28.79 -6.87
CA PRO A 119 -6.63 -29.01 -7.59
C PRO A 119 -6.43 -28.03 -8.74
N LEU A 120 -5.18 -27.59 -8.95
CA LEU A 120 -4.75 -26.84 -10.13
C LEU A 120 -4.94 -27.69 -11.39
N LYS A 121 -5.56 -27.12 -12.42
CA LYS A 121 -5.91 -27.82 -13.67
C LYS A 121 -4.87 -27.60 -14.77
N ASP A 122 -4.27 -26.42 -14.80
CA ASP A 122 -3.33 -26.03 -15.85
C ASP A 122 -2.34 -24.96 -15.36
N MET A 123 -1.51 -24.47 -16.27
CA MET A 123 -0.52 -23.44 -15.98
C MET A 123 -1.14 -22.08 -15.63
N LYS A 124 -2.38 -21.80 -16.05
CA LYS A 124 -3.08 -20.56 -15.68
C LYS A 124 -3.46 -20.60 -14.21
N ASP A 125 -3.96 -21.73 -13.73
CA ASP A 125 -4.25 -21.94 -12.30
C ASP A 125 -2.95 -21.79 -11.47
N LEU A 126 -1.83 -22.31 -11.96
CA LEU A 126 -0.52 -22.15 -11.31
C LEU A 126 -0.06 -20.68 -11.29
N SER A 127 -0.19 -19.95 -12.40
CA SER A 127 0.10 -18.51 -12.42
C SER A 127 -0.81 -17.72 -11.47
N HIS A 128 -2.08 -18.11 -11.33
CA HIS A 128 -2.99 -17.51 -10.34
C HIS A 128 -2.51 -17.78 -8.91
N LEU A 129 -2.03 -19.00 -8.62
CA LEU A 129 -1.42 -19.31 -7.32
C LEU A 129 -0.18 -18.44 -7.05
N TYR A 130 0.66 -18.16 -8.05
CA TYR A 130 1.77 -17.21 -7.88
C TYR A 130 1.29 -15.81 -7.49
N GLY A 131 0.21 -15.33 -8.13
CA GLY A 131 -0.44 -14.07 -7.77
C GLY A 131 -0.97 -14.06 -6.33
N TRP A 132 -1.64 -15.14 -5.91
CA TRP A 132 -2.15 -15.30 -4.55
C TRP A 132 -1.02 -15.31 -3.50
N VAL A 133 0.09 -16.00 -3.77
CA VAL A 133 1.28 -15.99 -2.89
C VAL A 133 1.88 -14.58 -2.85
N ARG A 134 2.12 -13.95 -4.00
CA ARG A 134 2.69 -12.60 -4.07
C ARG A 134 1.85 -11.59 -3.29
N ASN A 135 0.52 -11.61 -3.49
CA ASN A 135 -0.42 -10.75 -2.78
C ASN A 135 -0.31 -10.93 -1.26
N SER A 136 -0.18 -12.17 -0.76
CA SER A 136 0.03 -12.38 0.67
C SER A 136 1.31 -11.72 1.16
N PHE A 137 2.44 -11.89 0.46
CA PHE A 137 3.71 -11.30 0.91
C PHE A 137 3.65 -9.78 0.87
N THR A 138 2.94 -9.21 -0.11
CA THR A 138 2.62 -7.77 -0.14
C THR A 138 1.84 -7.33 1.09
N THR A 139 0.74 -8.01 1.44
CA THR A 139 -0.05 -7.71 2.65
C THR A 139 0.80 -7.83 3.92
N LEU A 140 1.63 -8.85 4.03
CA LEU A 140 2.47 -9.06 5.21
C LEU A 140 3.52 -7.95 5.37
N ALA A 141 4.16 -7.50 4.29
CA ALA A 141 5.10 -6.38 4.31
C ALA A 141 4.41 -5.05 4.66
N MET A 142 3.29 -4.74 3.99
CA MET A 142 2.51 -3.53 4.28
C MET A 142 2.04 -3.47 5.74
N LEU A 143 1.69 -4.62 6.32
CA LEU A 143 1.13 -4.71 7.67
C LEU A 143 2.15 -5.26 8.68
N ASP A 144 3.45 -5.05 8.47
CA ASP A 144 4.53 -5.51 9.37
C ASP A 144 4.60 -4.69 10.67
N TYR A 145 3.49 -4.67 11.41
CA TYR A 145 3.34 -3.90 12.63
C TYR A 145 3.88 -4.68 13.84
N PRO A 146 4.41 -3.99 14.87
CA PRO A 146 5.03 -4.62 16.03
C PRO A 146 4.03 -5.23 17.04
N TYR A 147 2.73 -5.24 16.70
CA TYR A 147 1.65 -5.78 17.51
C TYR A 147 0.55 -6.37 16.63
N ARG A 148 -0.34 -7.18 17.23
CA ARG A 148 -1.46 -7.82 16.54
C ARG A 148 -2.40 -6.77 15.92
N THR A 149 -2.82 -6.97 14.68
CA THR A 149 -3.74 -6.07 13.98
C THR A 149 -4.86 -6.83 13.25
N ALA A 150 -5.94 -6.11 12.94
CA ALA A 150 -7.08 -6.58 12.16
C ALA A 150 -7.55 -5.45 11.24
N PHE A 151 -6.68 -5.04 10.32
CA PHE A 151 -6.97 -3.99 9.33
C PHE A 151 -7.52 -4.62 8.05
N GLU A 152 -6.64 -5.07 7.14
CA GLU A 152 -7.03 -5.86 5.97
C GLU A 152 -7.05 -7.37 6.28
N ALA A 153 -6.16 -7.81 7.16
CA ALA A 153 -6.05 -9.19 7.64
C ALA A 153 -5.82 -9.24 9.15
N LYS A 154 -6.20 -10.36 9.78
CA LYS A 154 -5.95 -10.64 11.20
C LYS A 154 -4.54 -11.17 11.41
N LEU A 155 -3.56 -10.27 11.54
CA LEU A 155 -2.15 -10.62 11.58
C LEU A 155 -1.55 -10.60 12.99
N PRO A 156 -0.55 -11.46 13.27
CA PRO A 156 0.21 -11.41 14.52
C PRO A 156 1.10 -10.16 14.56
N ALA A 157 1.79 -9.96 15.67
CA ALA A 157 2.90 -9.00 15.73
C ALA A 157 4.06 -9.47 14.84
N ASN A 158 4.67 -8.55 14.10
CA ASN A 158 5.79 -8.79 13.18
C ASN A 158 5.50 -9.94 12.19
N PRO A 159 4.43 -9.85 11.39
CA PRO A 159 3.99 -10.92 10.50
C PRO A 159 5.06 -11.36 9.50
N VAL A 160 5.97 -10.49 9.06
CA VAL A 160 7.08 -10.88 8.17
C VAL A 160 8.00 -11.88 8.87
N ASN A 161 8.35 -11.64 10.15
CA ASN A 161 9.16 -12.57 10.94
C ASN A 161 8.47 -13.93 11.13
N VAL A 162 7.16 -13.93 11.35
CA VAL A 162 6.39 -15.17 11.49
C VAL A 162 6.38 -15.95 10.18
N ALA A 163 6.13 -15.28 9.05
CA ALA A 163 6.15 -15.88 7.71
C ALA A 163 7.52 -16.50 7.39
N CYS A 164 8.62 -15.77 7.63
CA CYS A 164 9.97 -16.30 7.45
C CYS A 164 10.26 -17.50 8.35
N GLY A 165 9.78 -17.50 9.60
CA GLY A 165 9.88 -18.63 10.50
C GLY A 165 9.19 -19.90 9.96
N LEU A 166 7.99 -19.75 9.39
CA LEU A 166 7.24 -20.86 8.80
C LEU A 166 7.98 -21.49 7.60
N ILE A 167 8.57 -20.65 6.75
CA ILE A 167 9.31 -21.10 5.56
C ILE A 167 10.62 -21.78 5.96
N LEU A 168 11.40 -21.15 6.85
CA LEU A 168 12.75 -21.61 7.20
C LEU A 168 12.74 -22.88 8.04
N ASN A 169 11.72 -23.08 8.88
CA ASN A 169 11.63 -24.22 9.78
C ASN A 169 10.88 -25.42 9.17
N SER A 170 10.24 -25.27 8.01
CA SER A 170 9.53 -26.37 7.36
C SER A 170 10.50 -27.36 6.72
N SER A 171 10.27 -28.65 6.94
CA SER A 171 10.95 -29.73 6.22
C SER A 171 10.43 -29.89 4.79
N ASP A 172 9.21 -29.41 4.51
CA ASP A 172 8.58 -29.40 3.20
C ASP A 172 8.45 -27.94 2.73
N LEU A 173 9.22 -27.61 1.69
CA LEU A 173 9.35 -26.24 1.22
C LEU A 173 8.03 -25.61 0.75
N LEU A 174 7.19 -26.36 0.02
CA LEU A 174 5.90 -25.87 -0.47
C LEU A 174 4.89 -25.74 0.67
N LYS A 175 4.90 -26.64 1.66
CA LYS A 175 4.07 -26.48 2.87
C LYS A 175 4.48 -25.24 3.67
N GLY A 176 5.78 -24.98 3.78
CA GLY A 176 6.28 -23.77 4.46
C GLY A 176 5.83 -22.50 3.75
N LEU A 177 5.93 -22.46 2.41
CA LEU A 177 5.44 -21.34 1.61
C LEU A 177 3.92 -21.17 1.72
N SER A 178 3.15 -22.26 1.62
CA SER A 178 1.70 -22.27 1.80
C SER A 178 1.26 -21.73 3.15
N GLN A 179 1.90 -22.18 4.24
CA GLN A 179 1.60 -21.68 5.60
C GLN A 179 1.92 -20.21 5.77
N ALA A 180 3.04 -19.74 5.19
CA ALA A 180 3.44 -18.35 5.24
C ALA A 180 2.45 -17.46 4.47
N ALA A 181 2.12 -17.84 3.23
CA ALA A 181 1.13 -17.13 2.43
C ALA A 181 -0.28 -17.20 3.05
N GLY A 182 -0.59 -18.31 3.72
CA GLY A 182 -1.83 -18.51 4.46
C GLY A 182 -2.04 -17.52 5.61
N LEU A 183 -1.01 -16.83 6.11
CA LEU A 183 -1.17 -15.83 7.17
C LEU A 183 -2.08 -14.67 6.75
N ALA A 184 -2.02 -14.23 5.49
CA ALA A 184 -2.86 -13.14 5.01
C ALA A 184 -4.34 -13.53 4.91
N TYR A 185 -4.64 -14.81 4.65
CA TYR A 185 -6.00 -15.28 4.35
C TYR A 185 -6.66 -16.04 5.51
N ASN A 186 -5.89 -16.87 6.23
CA ASN A 186 -6.36 -17.64 7.38
C ASN A 186 -6.20 -16.89 8.71
N GLY A 187 -5.38 -15.83 8.71
CA GLY A 187 -5.08 -15.04 9.88
C GLY A 187 -4.55 -15.86 11.05
N THR A 188 -4.62 -15.26 12.24
CA THR A 188 -4.13 -15.87 13.49
C THR A 188 -5.13 -16.81 14.17
N ASP A 189 -6.40 -16.81 13.72
CA ASP A 189 -7.44 -17.68 14.28
C ASP A 189 -7.44 -19.08 13.61
N GLY A 190 -6.85 -19.21 12.41
CA GLY A 190 -6.49 -20.50 11.81
C GLY A 190 -7.66 -21.42 11.47
N THR A 191 -8.79 -20.86 11.02
CA THR A 191 -10.05 -21.61 10.85
C THR A 191 -10.24 -22.26 9.48
N LEU A 192 -9.48 -21.86 8.46
CA LEU A 192 -9.55 -22.43 7.12
C LEU A 192 -8.94 -23.83 7.11
N THR A 193 -9.67 -24.78 6.51
CA THR A 193 -9.23 -26.16 6.31
C THR A 193 -8.49 -26.38 4.98
N CYS A 194 -8.64 -25.45 4.04
CA CYS A 194 -7.98 -25.39 2.74
C CYS A 194 -8.01 -23.95 2.22
N PHE A 195 -7.21 -23.63 1.20
CA PHE A 195 -7.18 -22.31 0.55
C PHE A 195 -7.95 -22.33 -0.78
N ASP A 196 -8.92 -21.43 -0.92
CA ASP A 196 -9.66 -21.20 -2.16
C ASP A 196 -9.11 -19.97 -2.88
N ILE A 197 -7.98 -20.17 -3.56
CA ILE A 197 -7.18 -19.09 -4.13
C ILE A 197 -7.92 -18.21 -5.14
N PHE A 198 -9.02 -18.70 -5.74
CA PHE A 198 -9.83 -17.94 -6.70
C PHE A 198 -10.87 -17.04 -6.02
N ASN A 199 -11.35 -17.44 -4.85
CA ASN A 199 -12.24 -16.63 -4.03
C ASN A 199 -11.47 -15.68 -3.11
N GLU A 200 -10.26 -16.07 -2.70
CA GLU A 200 -9.40 -15.30 -1.80
C GLU A 200 -8.59 -14.21 -2.51
N PHE A 201 -8.24 -14.41 -3.79
CA PHE A 201 -7.51 -13.44 -4.59
C PHE A 201 -8.11 -13.32 -5.99
N VAL A 202 -8.46 -12.09 -6.39
CA VAL A 202 -8.97 -11.77 -7.72
C VAL A 202 -8.01 -10.79 -8.38
N ALA A 203 -7.40 -11.22 -9.49
CA ALA A 203 -6.50 -10.37 -10.26
C ALA A 203 -7.23 -9.16 -10.87
N CYS A 204 -6.57 -8.01 -10.85
CA CYS A 204 -7.14 -6.73 -11.27
C CYS A 204 -6.06 -5.82 -11.89
N ALA A 205 -6.42 -4.56 -12.22
CA ALA A 205 -5.49 -3.56 -12.74
C ALA A 205 -4.53 -2.98 -11.67
N ASP A 206 -4.59 -3.46 -10.44
CA ASP A 206 -3.60 -3.24 -9.40
C ASP A 206 -2.79 -4.53 -9.19
N PRO A 207 -1.49 -4.58 -9.55
CA PRO A 207 -0.66 -5.77 -9.38
C PRO A 207 -0.43 -6.14 -7.90
N THR A 208 -0.68 -5.21 -6.97
CA THR A 208 -0.59 -5.41 -5.52
C THR A 208 -1.86 -6.02 -4.92
N GLY A 209 -2.96 -6.07 -5.69
CA GLY A 209 -4.24 -6.65 -5.30
C GLY A 209 -5.32 -5.60 -4.99
N CYS A 210 -6.56 -5.84 -5.45
CA CYS A 210 -7.69 -4.92 -5.22
C CYS A 210 -8.56 -5.29 -4.01
N GLY A 211 -8.36 -6.47 -3.42
CA GLY A 211 -9.30 -7.03 -2.44
C GLY A 211 -10.58 -7.59 -3.07
N LEU A 212 -11.64 -7.70 -2.28
CA LEU A 212 -12.90 -8.36 -2.66
C LEU A 212 -14.11 -7.42 -2.50
N GLY A 213 -15.21 -7.72 -3.19
CA GLY A 213 -16.48 -7.01 -3.07
C GLY A 213 -16.58 -5.73 -3.91
N ASP A 214 -17.53 -4.87 -3.56
CA ASP A 214 -17.85 -3.67 -4.35
C ASP A 214 -16.74 -2.62 -4.28
N ASP A 215 -16.10 -2.48 -3.12
CA ASP A 215 -14.98 -1.54 -2.93
C ASP A 215 -13.79 -1.90 -3.84
N SER A 216 -13.52 -3.20 -4.05
CA SER A 216 -12.46 -3.64 -4.95
C SER A 216 -12.77 -3.33 -6.42
N THR A 217 -14.06 -3.39 -6.80
CA THR A 217 -14.51 -3.00 -8.15
C THR A 217 -14.34 -1.50 -8.37
N ALA A 218 -14.65 -0.68 -7.36
CA ALA A 218 -14.42 0.76 -7.43
C ALA A 218 -12.92 1.10 -7.55
N TRP A 219 -12.06 0.48 -6.74
CA TRP A 219 -10.61 0.68 -6.81
C TRP A 219 -10.03 0.23 -8.16
N ASP A 220 -10.44 -0.93 -8.65
CA ASP A 220 -10.01 -1.45 -9.94
C ASP A 220 -10.40 -0.52 -11.10
N TYR A 221 -11.58 0.12 -11.05
CA TYR A 221 -11.93 1.15 -12.02
C TYR A 221 -11.01 2.39 -11.96
N GLN A 222 -10.59 2.81 -10.76
CA GLN A 222 -9.62 3.90 -10.61
C GLN A 222 -8.25 3.51 -11.16
N ALA A 223 -7.79 2.29 -10.88
CA ALA A 223 -6.58 1.70 -11.45
C ALA A 223 -6.70 1.47 -12.96
N CYS A 224 -7.90 1.39 -13.53
CA CYS A 224 -8.13 1.33 -14.97
C CYS A 224 -8.22 2.67 -15.68
N THR A 225 -8.20 3.78 -14.96
CA THR A 225 -8.44 5.11 -15.56
C THR A 225 -7.34 6.10 -15.24
N GLU A 226 -7.23 6.51 -13.97
CA GLU A 226 -6.35 7.60 -13.55
C GLU A 226 -5.11 7.09 -12.79
N VAL A 227 -5.30 6.14 -11.87
CA VAL A 227 -4.24 5.66 -10.97
C VAL A 227 -3.31 4.74 -11.74
N SER A 228 -2.03 5.10 -11.85
CA SER A 228 -1.04 4.35 -12.62
C SER A 228 -0.20 3.45 -11.73
N LEU A 229 -0.52 2.15 -11.73
CA LEU A 229 0.18 1.11 -10.97
C LEU A 229 0.83 0.14 -11.95
N LEU A 230 1.99 0.51 -12.51
CA LEU A 230 2.74 -0.29 -13.47
C LEU A 230 3.94 -0.96 -12.79
N GLU A 231 3.67 -1.68 -11.70
CA GLU A 231 4.66 -2.48 -10.96
C GLU A 231 4.58 -3.94 -11.41
N SER A 232 5.73 -4.59 -11.53
CA SER A 232 5.86 -5.97 -12.02
C SER A 232 6.98 -6.71 -11.31
N THR A 233 6.85 -8.04 -11.20
CA THR A 233 7.89 -8.92 -10.67
C THR A 233 8.77 -9.47 -11.78
N ASN A 234 10.05 -9.72 -11.48
CA ASN A 234 11.02 -10.18 -12.50
C ASN A 234 11.98 -11.30 -12.05
N ASN A 235 11.89 -11.77 -10.80
CA ASN A 235 12.78 -12.81 -10.24
C ASN A 235 14.30 -12.48 -10.28
N VAL A 236 14.66 -11.22 -10.49
CA VAL A 236 16.06 -10.74 -10.51
C VAL A 236 16.28 -9.74 -9.38
N THR A 237 15.44 -8.72 -9.31
CA THR A 237 15.45 -7.72 -8.24
C THR A 237 14.56 -8.11 -7.06
N ASP A 238 13.64 -9.04 -7.29
CA ASP A 238 12.67 -9.53 -6.32
C ASP A 238 12.66 -11.07 -6.25
N MET A 239 11.97 -11.61 -5.24
CA MET A 239 11.92 -13.05 -4.97
C MET A 239 10.75 -13.81 -5.64
N PHE A 240 9.96 -13.13 -6.48
CA PHE A 240 8.75 -13.71 -7.08
C PHE A 240 9.00 -14.11 -8.54
N PRO A 241 8.22 -15.06 -9.10
CA PRO A 241 8.26 -15.37 -10.52
C PRO A 241 8.00 -14.12 -11.37
N PRO A 242 8.58 -14.02 -12.58
CA PRO A 242 8.28 -12.92 -13.47
C PRO A 242 6.79 -12.91 -13.82
N ASP A 243 6.15 -11.75 -13.73
CA ASP A 243 4.79 -11.57 -14.23
C ASP A 243 4.80 -10.99 -15.65
N ASN A 244 3.64 -11.04 -16.32
CA ASN A 244 3.45 -10.45 -17.64
C ASN A 244 2.67 -9.13 -17.54
N TYR A 245 2.81 -8.39 -16.44
CA TYR A 245 2.02 -7.20 -16.21
C TYR A 245 2.65 -5.99 -16.90
N THR A 246 2.08 -5.58 -18.04
CA THR A 246 2.53 -4.43 -18.84
C THR A 246 1.42 -3.40 -19.01
N ALA A 247 1.77 -2.22 -19.56
CA ALA A 247 0.79 -1.19 -19.88
C ALA A 247 -0.26 -1.69 -20.90
N GLU A 248 0.17 -2.50 -21.87
CA GLU A 248 -0.70 -3.09 -22.90
C GLU A 248 -1.66 -4.11 -22.29
N VAL A 249 -1.15 -5.00 -21.42
CA VAL A 249 -2.01 -5.99 -20.72
C VAL A 249 -3.03 -5.29 -19.83
N ARG A 250 -2.63 -4.23 -19.13
CA ARG A 250 -3.54 -3.40 -18.35
C ARG A 250 -4.61 -2.75 -19.24
N GLU A 251 -4.22 -2.17 -20.38
CA GLU A 251 -5.15 -1.55 -21.32
C GLU A 251 -6.18 -2.56 -21.85
N GLU A 252 -5.74 -3.74 -22.28
CA GLU A 252 -6.62 -4.82 -22.74
C GLU A 252 -7.62 -5.24 -21.66
N TYR A 253 -7.15 -5.41 -20.42
CA TYR A 253 -8.00 -5.74 -19.27
C TYR A 253 -9.07 -4.65 -19.04
N CYS A 254 -8.65 -3.39 -18.98
CA CYS A 254 -9.53 -2.26 -18.69
C CYS A 254 -10.56 -2.02 -19.79
N GLN A 255 -10.16 -2.22 -21.05
CA GLN A 255 -11.06 -2.13 -22.19
C GLN A 255 -12.10 -3.26 -22.15
N ALA A 256 -11.67 -4.49 -21.83
CA ALA A 256 -12.57 -5.63 -21.74
C ALA A 256 -13.57 -5.53 -20.58
N LYS A 257 -13.13 -5.07 -19.40
CA LYS A 257 -13.94 -5.04 -18.19
C LYS A 257 -14.83 -3.81 -18.08
N TYR A 258 -14.31 -2.64 -18.43
CA TYR A 258 -14.99 -1.35 -18.20
C TYR A 258 -15.23 -0.54 -19.48
N GLY A 259 -14.68 -0.95 -20.63
CA GLY A 259 -14.77 -0.19 -21.87
C GLY A 259 -13.99 1.13 -21.82
N VAL A 260 -12.95 1.21 -20.99
CA VAL A 260 -12.13 2.41 -20.79
C VAL A 260 -10.67 2.14 -21.14
N THR A 261 -10.02 3.17 -21.67
CA THR A 261 -8.57 3.19 -21.90
C THR A 261 -7.89 3.95 -20.76
N PRO A 262 -6.91 3.34 -20.04
CA PRO A 262 -6.12 4.05 -19.05
C PRO A 262 -5.45 5.30 -19.63
N ARG A 263 -5.24 6.33 -18.81
CA ARG A 263 -4.61 7.59 -19.24
C ARG A 263 -3.29 7.84 -18.48
N PRO A 264 -2.21 7.11 -18.80
CA PRO A 264 -0.90 7.34 -18.18
C PRO A 264 -0.49 8.81 -18.23
N GLY A 265 0.04 9.32 -17.12
CA GLY A 265 0.45 10.73 -16.99
C GLY A 265 -0.68 11.71 -16.66
N TRP A 266 -1.96 11.32 -16.73
CA TRP A 266 -3.08 12.19 -16.35
C TRP A 266 -2.98 12.67 -14.90
N MET A 267 -2.68 11.77 -13.96
CA MET A 267 -2.46 12.14 -12.56
C MET A 267 -1.26 13.08 -12.40
N GLY A 268 -0.17 12.89 -13.14
CA GLY A 268 0.97 13.81 -13.11
C GLY A 268 0.60 15.22 -13.54
N VAL A 269 -0.24 15.37 -14.58
CA VAL A 269 -0.76 16.66 -15.05
C VAL A 269 -1.74 17.27 -14.04
N GLN A 270 -2.72 16.49 -13.59
CA GLN A 270 -3.77 17.00 -12.72
C GLN A 270 -3.28 17.28 -11.29
N LEU A 271 -2.34 16.48 -10.79
CA LEU A 271 -1.94 16.43 -9.38
C LEU A 271 -0.44 16.70 -9.20
N TRP A 272 0.14 17.38 -10.19
CA TRP A 272 1.45 18.04 -10.18
C TRP A 272 2.69 17.12 -10.20
N GLY A 273 2.52 15.82 -10.03
CA GLY A 273 3.63 14.86 -10.08
C GLY A 273 4.74 15.23 -9.10
N LYS A 274 5.98 15.40 -9.59
CA LYS A 274 7.12 15.84 -8.77
C LYS A 274 7.23 17.36 -8.59
N ASN A 275 6.46 18.16 -9.34
CA ASN A 275 6.55 19.63 -9.30
C ASN A 275 5.60 20.23 -8.24
N ILE A 276 5.83 19.86 -6.98
CA ILE A 276 4.97 20.25 -5.84
C ILE A 276 5.55 21.37 -4.98
N LEU A 277 6.67 21.99 -5.39
CA LEU A 277 7.36 23.04 -4.62
C LEU A 277 6.54 24.33 -4.42
N SER A 278 5.53 24.57 -5.26
CA SER A 278 4.58 25.66 -5.08
C SER A 278 3.52 25.39 -4.00
N SER A 279 3.48 24.16 -3.47
CA SER A 279 2.61 23.79 -2.35
C SER A 279 3.21 24.22 -0.99
N SER A 280 2.42 24.07 0.07
CA SER A 280 2.85 24.30 1.43
C SER A 280 2.04 23.48 2.43
N ASN A 281 2.59 23.33 3.63
CA ASN A 281 1.95 22.73 4.81
C ASN A 281 1.51 21.28 4.59
N ILE A 282 2.45 20.43 4.18
CA ILE A 282 2.20 19.00 4.04
C ILE A 282 3.32 18.22 4.71
N ILE A 283 2.93 17.27 5.56
CA ILE A 283 3.81 16.24 6.08
C ILE A 283 3.61 15.00 5.20
N PHE A 284 4.72 14.45 4.71
CA PHE A 284 4.77 13.16 4.04
C PHE A 284 5.51 12.17 4.96
N SER A 285 4.78 11.41 5.76
CA SER A 285 5.36 10.36 6.61
C SER A 285 5.44 9.04 5.83
N ASN A 286 6.53 8.29 5.97
CA ASN A 286 6.68 6.96 5.37
C ASN A 286 7.40 6.01 6.33
N GLY A 287 6.92 4.78 6.43
CA GLY A 287 7.62 3.70 7.10
C GLY A 287 8.81 3.19 6.27
N ASP A 288 9.90 2.76 6.91
CA ASP A 288 11.04 2.18 6.18
C ASP A 288 10.87 0.69 5.80
N LEU A 289 9.85 0.04 6.38
CA LEU A 289 9.35 -1.31 6.05
C LEU A 289 8.11 -1.27 5.14
N ASP A 290 7.69 -0.10 4.68
CA ASP A 290 6.55 0.02 3.78
C ASP A 290 7.02 -0.07 2.31
N PRO A 291 6.57 -1.07 1.53
CA PRO A 291 6.95 -1.18 0.12
C PRO A 291 6.43 0.00 -0.74
N TRP A 292 5.46 0.77 -0.26
CA TRP A 292 4.98 1.97 -0.94
C TRP A 292 5.91 3.19 -0.79
N ARG A 293 6.85 3.17 0.16
CA ARG A 293 7.63 4.36 0.57
C ARG A 293 8.35 5.03 -0.59
N ARG A 294 8.97 4.25 -1.49
CA ARG A 294 9.77 4.82 -2.59
C ARG A 294 8.92 5.44 -3.70
N GLY A 295 7.61 5.16 -3.68
CA GLY A 295 6.61 5.86 -4.47
C GLY A 295 6.20 7.22 -3.92
N GLY A 296 6.64 7.60 -2.71
CA GLY A 296 6.27 8.84 -2.03
C GLY A 296 7.37 9.89 -1.97
N VAL A 297 7.19 10.88 -1.09
CA VAL A 297 8.17 11.94 -0.80
C VAL A 297 9.04 11.54 0.38
N LEU A 298 10.34 11.37 0.16
CA LEU A 298 11.28 10.83 1.16
C LEU A 298 12.26 11.87 1.75
N THR A 299 12.24 13.10 1.25
CA THR A 299 13.12 14.18 1.75
C THR A 299 12.34 15.49 1.84
N ASN A 300 12.75 16.38 2.74
CA ASN A 300 12.17 17.72 2.83
C ASN A 300 12.36 18.46 1.50
N LEU A 301 11.27 18.98 0.95
CA LEU A 301 11.29 19.75 -0.30
C LEU A 301 11.28 21.26 -0.03
N SER A 302 10.78 21.67 1.14
CA SER A 302 10.81 23.05 1.63
C SER A 302 10.68 23.07 3.16
N SER A 303 10.63 24.27 3.75
CA SER A 303 10.36 24.42 5.19
C SER A 303 8.94 23.99 5.60
N SER A 304 8.02 23.78 4.65
CA SER A 304 6.62 23.40 4.92
C SER A 304 6.17 22.15 4.16
N LEU A 305 7.04 21.55 3.36
CA LEU A 305 6.86 20.25 2.72
C LEU A 305 7.87 19.30 3.34
N VAL A 306 7.47 18.68 4.44
CA VAL A 306 8.34 17.94 5.35
C VAL A 306 8.15 16.44 5.12
N ALA A 307 9.24 15.71 4.94
CA ALA A 307 9.23 14.26 4.91
C ALA A 307 9.66 13.71 6.27
N ILE A 308 8.94 12.69 6.76
CA ILE A 308 9.24 12.02 8.03
C ILE A 308 9.40 10.53 7.76
N THR A 309 10.57 9.97 8.08
CA THR A 309 10.80 8.52 7.99
C THR A 309 10.59 7.87 9.34
N ILE A 310 9.80 6.80 9.38
CA ILE A 310 9.50 6.03 10.59
C ILE A 310 10.26 4.72 10.52
N GLU A 311 11.42 4.66 11.19
CA GLU A 311 12.21 3.43 11.33
C GLU A 311 11.43 2.36 12.11
N GLY A 312 11.34 1.14 11.55
CA GLY A 312 10.49 0.06 12.05
C GLY A 312 9.00 0.29 11.80
N GLY A 313 8.64 1.27 10.98
CA GLY A 313 7.28 1.53 10.55
C GLY A 313 6.96 0.80 9.24
N ALA A 314 5.85 0.07 9.23
CA ALA A 314 5.20 -0.40 8.01
C ALA A 314 4.20 0.65 7.50
N HIS A 315 3.15 0.23 6.76
CA HIS A 315 2.22 1.14 6.10
C HIS A 315 1.47 2.04 7.10
N HIS A 316 1.73 3.35 7.05
CA HIS A 316 1.14 4.43 7.86
C HIS A 316 0.95 4.10 9.37
N LEU A 317 2.01 3.58 10.02
CA LEU A 317 2.00 3.24 11.46
C LEU A 317 1.70 4.47 12.36
N ASP A 318 2.13 5.66 11.95
CA ASP A 318 1.87 6.95 12.58
C ASP A 318 0.38 7.23 12.80
N LEU A 319 -0.48 6.85 11.86
CA LEU A 319 -1.94 7.05 11.98
C LEU A 319 -2.63 6.08 12.93
N ARG A 320 -1.95 5.01 13.34
CA ARG A 320 -2.51 4.04 14.29
C ARG A 320 -2.57 4.64 15.70
N ALA A 321 -3.47 4.13 16.53
CA ALA A 321 -3.50 4.48 17.94
C ALA A 321 -2.19 4.08 18.64
N THR A 322 -1.81 4.84 19.67
CA THR A 322 -0.64 4.56 20.50
C THR A 322 -0.70 3.14 21.09
N ASN A 323 0.43 2.45 21.05
CA ASN A 323 0.59 1.10 21.57
C ASN A 323 1.89 0.99 22.38
N PRO A 324 1.93 0.23 23.49
CA PRO A 324 3.18 -0.02 24.24
C PRO A 324 4.32 -0.64 23.42
N ALA A 325 4.00 -1.33 22.32
CA ALA A 325 4.97 -1.92 21.40
C ALA A 325 5.38 -0.99 20.25
N ASP A 326 4.93 0.26 20.23
CA ASP A 326 5.34 1.24 19.23
C ASP A 326 6.87 1.45 19.26
N PRO A 327 7.56 1.42 18.09
CA PRO A 327 8.98 1.74 18.06
C PRO A 327 9.18 3.20 18.47
N PRO A 328 10.29 3.54 19.14
CA PRO A 328 10.56 4.93 19.53
C PRO A 328 10.49 5.93 18.36
N SER A 329 10.74 5.46 17.12
CA SER A 329 10.66 6.27 15.91
C SER A 329 9.26 6.80 15.63
N VAL A 330 8.21 5.97 15.73
CA VAL A 330 6.83 6.44 15.48
C VAL A 330 6.35 7.41 16.55
N THR A 331 6.77 7.21 17.81
CA THR A 331 6.46 8.16 18.89
C THR A 331 7.05 9.54 18.62
N ARG A 332 8.29 9.61 18.12
CA ARG A 332 8.91 10.87 17.71
C ARG A 332 8.25 11.48 16.47
N ALA A 333 7.89 10.65 15.48
CA ALA A 333 7.20 11.09 14.28
C ALA A 333 5.86 11.76 14.63
N ARG A 334 5.02 11.12 15.45
CA ARG A 334 3.75 11.68 15.92
C ARG A 334 3.92 13.00 16.68
N GLN A 335 4.95 13.12 17.52
CA GLN A 335 5.26 14.39 18.21
C GLN A 335 5.66 15.50 17.22
N GLN A 336 6.43 15.16 16.20
CA GLN A 336 6.82 16.12 15.16
C GLN A 336 5.61 16.53 14.29
N GLU A 337 4.75 15.58 13.94
CA GLU A 337 3.49 15.82 13.23
C GLU A 337 2.58 16.76 14.03
N GLU A 338 2.36 16.47 15.32
CA GLU A 338 1.56 17.31 16.22
C GLU A 338 2.12 18.73 16.32
N ALA A 339 3.43 18.88 16.46
CA ALA A 339 4.08 20.19 16.54
C ALA A 339 3.89 21.01 15.25
N LEU A 340 4.09 20.39 14.08
CA LEU A 340 3.91 21.05 12.79
C LEU A 340 2.45 21.43 12.53
N ILE A 341 1.53 20.52 12.84
CA ILE A 341 0.08 20.75 12.71
C ILE A 341 -0.37 21.88 13.65
N GLY A 342 0.07 21.85 14.92
CA GLY A 342 -0.20 22.90 15.90
C GLY A 342 0.34 24.26 15.48
N GLN A 343 1.52 24.28 14.85
CA GLN A 343 2.08 25.50 14.25
C GLN A 343 1.18 26.05 13.13
N TRP A 344 0.71 25.21 12.21
CA TRP A 344 -0.14 25.65 11.10
C TRP A 344 -1.51 26.16 11.58
N ILE A 345 -2.10 25.49 12.57
CA ILE A 345 -3.34 25.93 13.22
C ILE A 345 -3.13 27.32 13.84
N SER A 346 -2.06 27.51 14.61
CA SER A 346 -1.74 28.79 15.26
C SER A 346 -1.46 29.92 14.25
N GLN A 347 -0.76 29.62 13.16
CA GLN A 347 -0.49 30.60 12.11
C GLN A 347 -1.76 31.01 11.36
N ALA A 348 -2.69 30.09 11.12
CA ALA A 348 -3.96 30.39 10.48
C ALA A 348 -4.82 31.31 11.35
N THR A 349 -4.92 31.03 12.65
CA THR A 349 -5.73 31.82 13.58
C THR A 349 -5.14 33.20 13.88
N ASN A 350 -3.81 33.36 13.87
CA ASN A 350 -3.17 34.65 14.11
C ASN A 350 -3.33 35.65 12.95
N ARG A 351 -3.55 35.19 11.71
CA ARG A 351 -3.80 36.08 10.55
C ARG A 351 -5.08 36.92 10.68
N VAL A 352 -6.03 36.50 11.53
CA VAL A 352 -7.28 37.22 11.79
C VAL A 352 -7.06 38.49 12.64
N TRP A 353 -6.02 38.52 13.47
CA TRP A 353 -5.79 39.59 14.44
C TRP A 353 -4.87 40.71 13.92
N GLU A 354 -4.28 40.55 12.74
CA GLU A 354 -3.40 41.54 12.10
C GLU A 354 -4.09 42.35 11.00
N VAL A 355 -5.43 42.35 10.92
CA VAL A 355 -6.14 43.32 10.06
C VAL A 355 -5.96 44.72 10.67
N PRO A 356 -5.27 45.67 10.00
CA PRO A 356 -5.13 47.01 10.53
C PRO A 356 -6.52 47.63 10.65
N SER A 357 -6.85 48.12 11.85
CA SER A 357 -7.96 49.05 12.06
C SER A 357 -7.68 50.31 11.24
N ASN A 358 -8.27 50.39 10.05
CA ASN A 358 -8.36 51.63 9.26
C ASN A 358 -9.46 52.54 9.81
#